data_AF-A0A960PRX7-F1
#
_entry.id   AF-A0A960PRX7-F1
#
_cell.length_a   1.000
_cell.length_b   1.000
_cell.length_c   1.000
_cell.angle_alpha   90.00
_cell.angle_beta   90.00
_cell.angle_gamma   90.00
#
_symmetry.space_group_name_H-M   'P 1'
#
loop_
_entity.id
_entity.type
_entity.pdbx_description
1 polymer ?
#
loop_
_entity_poly.entity_id
_entity_poly.type
_entity_poly.pdbx_seq_one_letter_code
_entity_poly.pdbx_strand_id
1 'polypeptide(L)'
;MKAEEAPARILRSAGAAALSQVWRIGVTFGVALVLRRNVPPADYGLWDWTFAVFMILGAIRDLGLPAHVLRLPNRPFGNLLWVECVWGGVLTAFAFWGAPLLALLFKDSDPRLVSVIRAMAAFLILEGLAQVALVYFEGELAIGRSLLPEVLRNLTFATVAFVLASLDRGVWSLVGGQLAASAVFAATLWIRAWGKIPL
;
A
#
# COMPACT_ATOMS: atom_id res chain seq x y z
N MET A 1 11.87 41.24 -15.18
CA MET A 1 11.69 40.21 -16.23
C MET A 1 11.68 38.82 -15.58
N LYS A 2 10.54 38.36 -15.05
CA LYS A 2 10.34 36.99 -14.49
C LYS A 2 8.86 36.62 -14.20
N ALA A 3 7.89 37.48 -14.55
CA ALA A 3 6.48 37.28 -14.19
C ALA A 3 5.64 36.61 -15.30
N GLU A 4 6.11 36.57 -16.54
CA GLU A 4 5.30 36.16 -17.70
C GLU A 4 5.46 34.67 -18.09
N GLU A 5 6.51 34.00 -17.60
CA GLU A 5 6.75 32.56 -17.87
C GLU A 5 6.05 31.61 -16.88
N ALA A 6 5.59 32.13 -15.74
CA ALA A 6 4.91 31.36 -14.70
C ALA A 6 3.61 30.66 -15.17
N PRO A 7 2.67 31.32 -15.87
CA PRO A 7 1.40 30.70 -16.25
C PRO A 7 1.57 29.57 -17.27
N ALA A 8 2.48 29.71 -18.25
CA ALA A 8 2.72 28.67 -19.26
C ALA A 8 3.41 27.43 -18.67
N ARG A 9 4.30 27.60 -17.68
CA ARG A 9 4.90 26.50 -16.92
C ARG A 9 3.89 25.78 -16.02
N ILE A 10 2.97 26.53 -15.39
CA ILE A 10 1.88 25.96 -14.60
C ILE A 10 0.90 25.19 -15.49
N LEU A 11 0.58 25.70 -16.69
CA LEU A 11 -0.29 25.01 -17.64
C LEU A 11 0.35 23.72 -18.19
N ARG A 12 1.64 23.72 -18.50
CA ARG A 12 2.37 22.51 -18.94
C ARG A 12 2.53 21.48 -17.83
N SER A 13 2.78 21.91 -16.59
CA SER A 13 2.87 21.00 -15.44
C SER A 13 1.51 20.45 -15.02
N ALA A 14 0.44 21.26 -15.09
CA ALA A 14 -0.93 20.79 -14.92
C ALA A 14 -1.36 19.82 -16.02
N GLY A 15 -1.00 20.08 -17.28
CA GLY A 15 -1.25 19.18 -18.40
C GLY A 15 -0.47 17.87 -18.28
N ALA A 16 0.81 17.92 -17.88
CA ALA A 16 1.62 16.73 -17.62
C ALA A 16 1.09 15.92 -16.43
N ALA A 17 0.65 16.59 -15.36
CA ALA A 17 0.04 15.95 -14.20
C ALA A 17 -1.29 15.28 -14.59
N ALA A 18 -2.16 15.97 -15.34
CA ALA A 18 -3.41 15.41 -15.83
C ALA A 18 -3.17 14.21 -16.75
N LEU A 19 -2.21 14.30 -17.67
CA LEU A 19 -1.83 13.19 -18.54
C LEU A 19 -1.32 11.98 -17.74
N SER A 20 -0.48 12.23 -16.72
CA SER A 20 0.01 11.17 -15.84
C SER A 20 -1.12 10.51 -15.03
N GLN A 21 -2.11 11.30 -14.60
CA GLN A 21 -3.27 10.81 -13.86
C GLN A 21 -4.17 9.97 -14.77
N VAL A 22 -4.45 10.44 -15.99
CA VAL A 22 -5.23 9.71 -17.00
C VAL A 22 -4.53 8.43 -17.41
N TRP A 23 -3.21 8.48 -17.62
CA TRP A 23 -2.39 7.30 -17.89
C TRP A 23 -2.49 6.28 -16.77
N ARG A 24 -2.30 6.72 -15.52
CA ARG A 24 -2.41 5.85 -14.34
C ARG A 24 -3.80 5.22 -14.25
N ILE A 25 -4.86 6.01 -14.43
CA ILE A 25 -6.24 5.54 -14.45
C ILE A 25 -6.41 4.50 -15.57
N GLY A 26 -5.94 4.76 -16.79
CA GLY A 26 -6.03 3.84 -17.92
C GLY A 26 -5.33 2.51 -17.66
N VAL A 27 -4.12 2.54 -17.08
CA VAL A 27 -3.39 1.32 -16.69
C VAL A 27 -4.15 0.55 -15.61
N THR A 28 -4.62 1.21 -14.56
CA THR A 28 -5.39 0.57 -13.49
C THR A 28 -6.69 -0.04 -14.02
N PHE A 29 -7.40 0.67 -14.90
CA PHE A 29 -8.61 0.17 -15.55
C PHE A 29 -8.31 -1.03 -16.46
N GLY A 30 -7.24 -0.98 -17.25
CA GLY A 30 -6.83 -2.08 -18.11
C GLY A 30 -6.49 -3.34 -17.31
N VAL A 31 -5.72 -3.17 -16.23
CA VAL A 31 -5.40 -4.24 -15.27
C VAL A 31 -6.68 -4.80 -14.67
N ALA A 32 -7.58 -3.94 -14.16
CA ALA A 32 -8.86 -4.37 -13.62
C ALA A 32 -9.73 -5.11 -14.64
N LEU A 33 -9.75 -4.69 -15.91
CA LEU A 33 -10.51 -5.34 -16.97
C LEU A 33 -9.99 -6.74 -17.28
N VAL A 34 -8.65 -6.88 -17.37
CA VAL A 34 -7.98 -8.16 -17.60
C VAL A 34 -8.21 -9.11 -16.43
N LEU A 35 -8.02 -8.62 -15.21
CA LEU A 35 -8.26 -9.42 -14.01
C LEU A 35 -9.73 -9.82 -13.89
N ARG A 36 -10.68 -8.93 -14.21
CA ARG A 36 -12.11 -9.26 -14.14
C ARG A 36 -12.56 -10.31 -15.17
N ARG A 37 -11.80 -10.49 -16.26
CA ARG A 37 -12.01 -11.57 -17.22
C ARG A 37 -11.47 -12.91 -16.72
N ASN A 38 -10.32 -12.89 -16.05
CA ASN A 38 -9.61 -14.10 -15.64
C ASN A 38 -9.97 -14.57 -14.22
N VAL A 39 -10.45 -13.66 -13.37
CA VAL A 39 -10.79 -13.94 -11.97
C VAL A 39 -12.32 -14.00 -11.84
N PRO A 40 -12.88 -15.11 -11.32
CA PRO A 40 -14.32 -15.22 -11.10
C PRO A 40 -14.86 -14.07 -10.21
N PRO A 41 -16.10 -13.60 -10.44
CA PRO A 41 -16.67 -12.52 -9.65
C PRO A 41 -16.75 -12.83 -8.14
N ALA A 42 -16.88 -14.11 -7.78
CA ALA A 42 -16.83 -14.56 -6.38
C ALA A 42 -15.46 -14.29 -5.74
N ASP A 43 -14.37 -14.52 -6.48
CA ASP A 43 -13.01 -14.33 -6.01
C ASP A 43 -12.66 -12.83 -5.86
N TYR A 44 -13.19 -11.99 -6.75
CA TYR A 44 -13.09 -10.53 -6.61
C TYR A 44 -13.81 -10.01 -5.35
N GLY A 45 -14.99 -10.57 -5.03
CA GLY A 45 -15.72 -10.21 -3.82
C GLY A 45 -14.95 -10.53 -2.54
N LEU A 46 -14.25 -11.67 -2.49
CA LEU A 46 -13.38 -12.05 -1.37
C LEU A 46 -12.20 -11.08 -1.21
N TRP A 47 -11.58 -10.70 -2.33
CA TRP A 47 -10.51 -9.71 -2.34
C TRP A 47 -10.98 -8.34 -1.85
N ASP A 48 -12.04 -7.78 -2.45
CA ASP A 48 -12.52 -6.43 -2.14
C ASP A 48 -12.92 -6.31 -0.66
N TRP A 49 -13.61 -7.33 -0.14
CA TRP A 49 -13.99 -7.39 1.26
C TRP A 49 -12.76 -7.47 2.18
N THR A 50 -11.81 -8.36 1.88
CA THR A 50 -10.58 -8.48 2.67
C THR A 50 -9.79 -7.18 2.63
N PHE A 51 -9.57 -6.63 1.45
CA PHE A 51 -8.80 -5.41 1.26
C PHE A 51 -9.43 -4.23 2.01
N ALA A 52 -10.76 -4.07 1.98
CA ALA A 52 -11.46 -3.04 2.74
C ALA A 52 -11.23 -3.17 4.26
N VAL A 53 -11.30 -4.39 4.81
CA VAL A 53 -11.00 -4.64 6.23
C VAL A 53 -9.55 -4.25 6.55
N PHE A 54 -8.60 -4.62 5.70
CA PHE A 54 -7.18 -4.30 5.89
C PHE A 54 -6.87 -2.80 5.74
N MET A 55 -7.61 -2.07 4.91
CA MET A 55 -7.52 -0.61 4.83
C MET A 55 -7.97 0.05 6.14
N ILE A 56 -9.05 -0.45 6.75
CA ILE A 56 -9.52 0.03 8.06
C ILE A 56 -8.48 -0.31 9.14
N LEU A 57 -7.97 -1.55 9.16
CA LEU A 57 -6.94 -1.95 10.11
C LEU A 57 -5.65 -1.14 9.93
N GLY A 58 -5.27 -0.81 8.69
CA GLY A 58 -4.13 0.06 8.40
C GLY A 58 -4.32 1.48 8.95
N ALA A 59 -5.52 2.05 8.80
CA ALA A 59 -5.85 3.34 9.40
C ALA A 59 -5.81 3.29 10.95
N ILE A 60 -6.25 2.18 11.55
CA ILE A 60 -6.16 1.94 13.00
C ILE A 60 -4.71 1.70 13.43
N ARG A 61 -3.85 1.12 12.59
CA ARG A 61 -2.43 0.96 12.89
C ARG A 61 -1.76 2.33 13.02
N ASP A 62 -1.98 3.21 12.06
CA ASP A 62 -1.25 4.47 12.01
C ASP A 62 -1.67 5.43 13.14
N LEU A 63 -2.89 5.33 13.69
CA LEU A 63 -3.43 6.15 14.82
C LEU A 63 -3.17 7.67 14.73
N GLY A 64 -2.83 8.21 13.55
CA GLY A 64 -2.33 9.58 13.40
C GLY A 64 -0.93 9.84 14.00
N LEU A 65 -0.23 8.82 14.49
CA LEU A 65 1.14 8.89 15.02
C LEU A 65 2.14 9.44 13.98
N PRO A 66 2.12 9.01 12.70
CA PRO A 66 2.86 9.65 11.63
C PRO A 66 2.77 11.19 11.61
N ALA A 67 1.55 11.71 11.67
CA ALA A 67 1.30 13.15 11.65
C ALA A 67 1.71 13.85 12.94
N HIS A 68 1.65 13.16 14.08
CA HIS A 68 2.10 13.69 15.35
C HIS A 68 3.63 13.83 15.41
N VAL A 69 4.36 12.80 14.97
CA VAL A 69 5.83 12.80 14.95
C VAL A 69 6.38 13.92 14.06
N LEU A 70 5.72 14.19 12.94
CA LEU A 70 6.11 15.27 12.02
C LEU A 70 6.05 16.67 12.66
N ARG A 71 5.16 16.86 13.64
CA ARG A 71 4.97 18.14 14.37
C ARG A 71 5.95 18.34 15.52
N LEU A 72 6.61 17.28 15.99
CA LEU A 72 7.56 17.36 17.09
C LEU A 72 8.91 17.90 16.62
N PRO A 73 9.62 18.74 17.41
CA PRO A 73 10.91 19.30 17.02
C PRO A 73 12.02 18.23 16.92
N ASN A 74 12.00 17.23 17.81
CA ASN A 74 13.03 16.19 17.87
C ASN A 74 12.73 14.96 16.99
N ARG A 75 11.53 14.90 16.38
CA ARG A 75 11.06 13.82 15.47
C ARG A 75 11.59 12.42 15.84
N PRO A 76 11.12 11.80 16.94
CA PRO A 76 11.69 10.55 17.44
C PRO A 76 11.30 9.34 16.57
N PHE A 77 12.00 9.16 15.43
CA PHE A 77 11.72 8.10 14.47
C PHE A 77 11.95 6.69 15.03
N GLY A 78 12.90 6.52 15.96
CA GLY A 78 13.10 5.26 16.67
C GLY A 78 11.87 4.83 17.49
N ASN A 79 11.25 5.76 18.21
CA ASN A 79 10.01 5.49 18.96
C ASN A 79 8.85 5.21 18.02
N LEU A 80 8.74 5.94 16.90
CA LEU A 80 7.73 5.68 15.88
C LEU A 80 7.89 4.26 15.32
N LEU A 81 9.11 3.85 14.97
CA LEU A 81 9.39 2.50 14.51
C LEU A 81 9.00 1.45 15.56
N TRP A 82 9.35 1.69 16.82
CA TRP A 82 9.04 0.76 17.90
C TRP A 82 7.52 0.58 18.08
N VAL A 83 6.77 1.69 18.06
CA VAL A 83 5.31 1.66 18.17
C VAL A 83 4.68 1.00 16.94
N GLU A 84 5.10 1.35 15.72
CA GLU A 84 4.58 0.73 14.48
C GLU A 84 4.87 -0.77 14.44
N CYS A 85 6.05 -1.22 14.90
CA CYS A 85 6.38 -2.64 14.99
C CYS A 85 5.53 -3.37 16.03
N VAL A 86 5.37 -2.82 17.23
CA VAL A 86 4.61 -3.48 18.31
C VAL A 86 3.12 -3.42 18.04
N TRP A 87 2.58 -2.24 17.75
CA TRP A 87 1.16 -2.05 17.47
C TRP A 87 0.75 -2.73 16.16
N GLY A 88 1.55 -2.58 15.11
CA GLY A 88 1.36 -3.32 13.86
C GLY A 88 1.44 -4.83 14.07
N GLY A 89 2.38 -5.31 14.89
CA GLY A 89 2.48 -6.72 15.26
C GLY A 89 1.26 -7.25 16.02
N VAL A 90 0.73 -6.48 16.97
CA VAL A 90 -0.51 -6.80 17.69
C VAL A 90 -1.70 -6.86 16.74
N LEU A 91 -1.85 -5.89 15.84
CA LEU A 91 -2.92 -5.89 14.85
C LEU A 91 -2.79 -7.02 13.84
N THR A 92 -1.57 -7.36 13.42
CA THR A 92 -1.32 -8.54 12.58
C THR A 92 -1.69 -9.83 13.30
N ALA A 93 -1.31 -9.99 14.58
CA ALA A 93 -1.72 -11.14 15.37
C ALA A 93 -3.25 -11.20 15.50
N PHE A 94 -3.90 -10.07 15.80
CA PHE A 94 -5.35 -9.98 15.88
C PHE A 94 -6.02 -10.36 14.56
N ALA A 95 -5.54 -9.86 13.42
CA ALA A 95 -6.07 -10.21 12.11
C ALA A 95 -5.84 -11.70 11.77
N PHE A 96 -4.69 -12.27 12.14
CA PHE A 96 -4.34 -13.67 11.85
C PHE A 96 -5.15 -14.67 12.68
N TRP A 97 -5.26 -14.43 14.00
CA TRP A 97 -6.02 -15.28 14.93
C TRP A 97 -7.53 -15.01 14.85
N GLY A 98 -7.91 -13.76 14.58
CA GLY A 98 -9.29 -13.32 14.36
C GLY A 98 -9.82 -13.59 12.96
N ALA A 99 -8.99 -14.08 12.02
CA ALA A 99 -9.41 -14.45 10.66
C ALA A 99 -10.71 -15.27 10.58
N PRO A 100 -10.95 -16.32 11.39
CA PRO A 100 -12.22 -17.05 11.35
C PRO A 100 -13.42 -16.18 11.78
N LEU A 101 -13.25 -15.30 12.77
CA LEU A 101 -14.30 -14.38 13.21
C LEU A 101 -14.61 -13.34 12.12
N LEU A 102 -13.58 -12.81 11.48
CA LEU A 102 -13.72 -11.89 10.35
C LEU A 102 -14.44 -12.58 9.17
N ALA A 103 -14.13 -13.84 8.88
CA ALA A 103 -14.77 -14.58 7.81
C ALA A 103 -16.29 -14.78 8.02
N LEU A 104 -16.77 -14.81 9.27
CA LEU A 104 -18.21 -14.87 9.59
C LEU A 104 -18.98 -13.59 9.24
N LEU A 105 -18.29 -12.45 9.16
CA LEU A 105 -18.88 -11.19 8.74
C LEU A 105 -19.11 -11.13 7.22
N PHE A 106 -18.55 -12.08 6.47
CA PHE A 106 -18.78 -12.23 5.04
C PHE A 106 -20.00 -13.11 4.78
N LYS A 107 -20.89 -12.61 3.92
CA LYS A 107 -22.24 -13.17 3.70
C LYS A 107 -22.26 -14.65 3.29
N ASP A 108 -21.22 -15.11 2.59
CA ASP A 108 -21.15 -16.47 2.02
C ASP A 108 -20.17 -17.43 2.72
N SER A 109 -19.56 -17.04 3.85
CA SER A 109 -18.67 -17.89 4.69
C SER A 109 -17.75 -18.84 3.90
N ASP A 110 -17.06 -18.32 2.88
CA ASP A 110 -16.15 -19.13 2.06
C ASP A 110 -14.93 -19.56 2.90
N PRO A 111 -14.61 -20.87 3.02
CA PRO A 111 -13.44 -21.35 3.77
C PRO A 111 -12.11 -20.73 3.29
N ARG A 112 -12.04 -20.32 2.02
CA ARG A 112 -10.85 -19.68 1.43
C ARG A 112 -10.57 -18.32 2.07
N LEU A 113 -11.59 -17.62 2.57
CA LEU A 113 -11.45 -16.28 3.14
C LEU A 113 -10.52 -16.25 4.37
N VAL A 114 -10.56 -17.28 5.21
CA VAL A 114 -9.68 -17.39 6.38
C VAL A 114 -8.22 -17.43 5.97
N SER A 115 -7.90 -18.20 4.91
CA SER A 115 -6.52 -18.28 4.40
C SER A 115 -6.05 -16.97 3.77
N VAL A 116 -6.94 -16.26 3.08
CA VAL A 116 -6.66 -14.97 2.45
C VAL A 116 -6.41 -13.88 3.50
N ILE A 117 -7.23 -13.79 4.55
CA ILE A 117 -7.03 -12.85 5.66
C ILE A 117 -5.70 -13.14 6.38
N ARG A 118 -5.39 -14.41 6.64
CA ARG A 118 -4.12 -14.79 7.27
C ARG A 118 -2.91 -14.40 6.43
N ALA A 119 -2.97 -14.57 5.11
CA ALA A 119 -1.91 -14.12 4.21
C ALA A 119 -1.79 -12.59 4.20
N MET A 120 -2.93 -11.89 4.14
CA MET A 120 -2.98 -10.42 4.21
C MET A 120 -2.52 -9.86 5.55
N ALA A 121 -2.47 -10.65 6.63
CA ALA A 121 -1.94 -10.18 7.92
C ALA A 121 -0.50 -9.62 7.81
N ALA A 122 0.32 -10.15 6.88
CA ALA A 122 1.66 -9.65 6.59
C ALA A 122 1.68 -8.24 5.98
N PHE A 123 0.62 -7.84 5.28
CA PHE A 123 0.48 -6.50 4.69
C PHE A 123 0.59 -5.40 5.76
N LEU A 124 -0.01 -5.60 6.94
CA LEU A 124 0.01 -4.60 8.02
C LEU A 124 1.42 -4.31 8.53
N ILE A 125 2.28 -5.33 8.64
CA ILE A 125 3.68 -5.14 9.07
C ILE A 125 4.47 -4.42 7.98
N LEU A 126 4.33 -4.87 6.73
CA LEU A 126 5.07 -4.28 5.59
C LEU A 126 4.74 -2.80 5.42
N GLU A 127 3.46 -2.45 5.46
CA GLU A 127 3.01 -1.07 5.33
C GLU A 127 3.39 -0.24 6.57
N GLY A 128 3.40 -0.82 7.77
CA GLY A 128 3.82 -0.09 9.00
C GLY A 128 5.30 0.28 8.94
N LEU A 129 6.14 -0.67 8.50
CA LEU A 129 7.55 -0.41 8.24
C LEU A 129 7.75 0.64 7.15
N ALA A 130 6.99 0.57 6.06
CA ALA A 130 7.06 1.55 4.98
C ALA A 130 6.66 2.95 5.46
N GLN A 131 5.67 3.04 6.35
CA GLN A 131 5.14 4.30 6.87
C GLN A 131 6.19 5.10 7.63
N VAL A 132 7.04 4.46 8.43
CA VAL A 132 8.13 5.14 9.15
C VAL A 132 9.09 5.85 8.19
N ALA A 133 9.50 5.17 7.11
CA ALA A 133 10.38 5.75 6.10
C ALA A 133 9.70 6.88 5.30
N LEU A 134 8.39 6.76 5.03
CA LEU A 134 7.60 7.81 4.41
C LEU A 134 7.55 9.08 5.27
N VAL A 135 7.27 8.94 6.56
CA VAL A 135 7.21 10.07 7.51
C VAL A 135 8.57 10.77 7.61
N TYR A 136 9.66 10.01 7.55
CA TYR A 136 11.00 10.58 7.48
C TYR A 136 11.20 11.44 6.22
N PHE A 137 10.86 10.91 5.03
CA PHE A 137 10.98 11.68 3.78
C PHE A 137 10.06 12.90 3.74
N GLU A 138 8.88 12.81 4.36
CA GLU A 138 7.97 13.95 4.50
C GLU A 138 8.55 15.02 5.42
N GLY A 139 9.14 14.63 6.55
CA GLY A 139 9.84 15.53 7.48
C GLY A 139 11.01 16.28 6.84
N GLU A 140 11.76 15.61 5.96
CA GLU A 140 12.89 16.19 5.23
C GLU A 140 12.47 16.97 3.96
N LEU A 141 11.16 17.15 3.71
CA LEU A 141 10.63 17.75 2.48
C LEU A 141 11.14 17.06 1.20
N ALA A 142 11.53 15.79 1.32
CA ALA A 142 12.12 14.96 0.28
C ALA A 142 11.10 13.97 -0.30
N ILE A 143 9.82 14.36 -0.37
CA ILE A 143 8.69 13.54 -0.87
C ILE A 143 8.98 13.01 -2.29
N GLY A 144 9.74 13.73 -3.11
CA GLY A 144 10.18 13.23 -4.42
C GLY A 144 10.93 11.89 -4.38
N ARG A 145 11.50 11.50 -3.23
CA ARG A 145 12.17 10.21 -3.04
C ARG A 145 11.20 9.03 -2.85
N SER A 146 9.93 9.27 -2.52
CA SER A 146 8.90 8.21 -2.44
C SER A 146 8.26 7.90 -3.80
N LEU A 147 8.43 8.76 -4.80
CA LEU A 147 7.86 8.58 -6.14
C LEU A 147 8.36 7.30 -6.83
N LEU A 148 9.68 7.03 -6.82
CA LEU A 148 10.19 5.82 -7.45
C LEU A 148 9.72 4.53 -6.74
N PRO A 149 9.79 4.42 -5.40
CA PRO A 149 9.15 3.33 -4.66
C PRO A 149 7.67 3.12 -5.04
N GLU A 150 6.89 4.18 -5.19
CA GLU A 150 5.48 4.08 -5.52
C GLU A 150 5.23 3.57 -6.95
N VAL A 151 6.03 4.03 -7.92
CA VAL A 151 5.99 3.50 -9.29
C VAL A 151 6.36 2.02 -9.30
N LEU A 152 7.41 1.62 -8.59
CA LEU A 152 7.83 0.22 -8.48
C LEU A 152 6.75 -0.64 -7.80
N ARG A 153 6.09 -0.13 -6.76
CA ARG A 153 4.95 -0.80 -6.09
C ARG A 153 3.85 -1.11 -7.09
N ASN A 154 3.42 -0.11 -7.86
CA ASN A 154 2.32 -0.26 -8.83
C ASN A 154 2.68 -1.20 -9.98
N LEU A 155 3.91 -1.12 -10.50
CA LEU A 155 4.40 -2.04 -11.52
C LEU A 155 4.49 -3.47 -10.99
N THR A 156 5.03 -3.66 -9.78
CA THR A 156 5.12 -4.97 -9.13
C THR A 156 3.74 -5.59 -8.95
N PHE A 157 2.77 -4.80 -8.46
CA PHE A 157 1.38 -5.26 -8.34
C PHE A 157 0.84 -5.73 -9.69
N ALA A 158 0.93 -4.89 -10.72
CA ALA A 158 0.40 -5.18 -12.05
C ALA A 158 1.04 -6.44 -12.65
N THR A 159 2.36 -6.57 -12.58
CA THR A 159 3.09 -7.72 -13.12
C THR A 159 2.77 -9.00 -12.37
N VAL A 160 2.85 -9.00 -11.03
CA VAL A 160 2.63 -10.20 -10.22
C VAL A 160 1.17 -10.65 -10.29
N ALA A 161 0.22 -9.71 -10.20
CA ALA A 161 -1.19 -10.02 -10.32
C ALA A 161 -1.52 -10.58 -11.71
N PHE A 162 -0.98 -10.00 -12.79
CA PHE A 162 -1.18 -10.51 -14.14
C PHE A 162 -0.60 -11.92 -14.33
N VAL A 163 0.63 -12.17 -13.88
CA VAL A 163 1.28 -13.49 -13.98
C VAL A 163 0.53 -14.56 -13.18
N LEU A 164 0.07 -14.24 -11.98
CA LEU A 164 -0.70 -15.19 -11.17
C LEU A 164 -2.12 -15.40 -11.72
N ALA A 165 -2.72 -14.37 -12.31
CA ALA A 165 -4.01 -14.48 -12.97
C ALA A 165 -3.93 -15.36 -14.23
N SER A 166 -2.84 -15.30 -15.00
CA SER A 166 -2.64 -16.19 -16.15
C SER A 166 -2.33 -17.65 -15.76
N LEU A 167 -2.09 -17.92 -14.47
CA LEU A 167 -1.94 -19.26 -13.90
C LEU A 167 -3.24 -19.74 -13.22
N ASP A 168 -4.36 -19.07 -13.47
CA ASP A 168 -5.70 -19.37 -12.93
C ASP A 168 -5.73 -19.47 -11.39
N ARG A 169 -4.91 -18.67 -10.69
CA ARG A 169 -4.81 -18.68 -9.22
C ARG A 169 -5.93 -17.89 -8.51
N GLY A 170 -6.92 -17.37 -9.25
CA GLY A 170 -8.09 -16.70 -8.68
C GLY A 170 -7.72 -15.57 -7.71
N VAL A 171 -8.32 -15.56 -6.51
CA VAL A 171 -8.05 -14.57 -5.42
C VAL A 171 -6.55 -14.39 -5.13
N TRP A 172 -5.76 -15.47 -5.21
CA TRP A 172 -4.34 -15.43 -4.85
C TRP A 172 -3.51 -14.57 -5.80
N SER A 173 -4.00 -14.29 -7.00
CA SER A 173 -3.37 -13.33 -7.91
C SER A 173 -3.32 -11.92 -7.32
N LEU A 174 -4.44 -11.49 -6.73
CA LEU A 174 -4.58 -10.18 -6.09
C LEU A 174 -3.82 -10.12 -4.78
N VAL A 175 -3.97 -11.16 -3.94
CA VAL A 175 -3.28 -11.26 -2.64
C VAL A 175 -1.76 -11.27 -2.82
N GLY A 176 -1.27 -12.13 -3.71
CA GLY A 176 0.16 -12.22 -4.03
C GLY A 176 0.71 -10.95 -4.65
N GLY A 177 -0.05 -10.34 -5.56
CA GLY A 177 0.27 -9.03 -6.14
C GLY A 177 0.41 -7.94 -5.08
N GLN A 178 -0.55 -7.85 -4.15
CA GLN A 178 -0.54 -6.85 -3.09
C GLN A 178 0.64 -7.04 -2.13
N LEU A 179 0.88 -8.27 -1.67
CA LEU A 179 1.99 -8.56 -0.75
C LEU A 179 3.34 -8.27 -1.41
N ALA A 180 3.53 -8.68 -2.67
CA ALA A 180 4.75 -8.41 -3.41
C ALA A 180 4.96 -6.90 -3.59
N ALA A 181 3.90 -6.17 -3.94
CA ALA A 181 3.94 -4.73 -4.12
C ALA A 181 4.33 -4.01 -2.81
N SER A 182 3.67 -4.34 -1.69
CA SER A 182 3.98 -3.77 -0.38
C SER A 182 5.38 -4.15 0.10
N ALA A 183 5.86 -5.36 -0.18
CA ALA A 183 7.22 -5.78 0.17
C ALA A 183 8.27 -4.99 -0.63
N VAL A 184 8.10 -4.86 -1.95
CA VAL A 184 8.99 -4.04 -2.79
C VAL A 184 8.95 -2.57 -2.36
N PHE A 185 7.77 -2.05 -2.01
CA PHE A 185 7.61 -0.70 -1.53
C PHE A 185 8.38 -0.45 -0.23
N ALA A 186 8.15 -1.28 0.78
CA ALA A 186 8.87 -1.20 2.05
C ALA A 186 10.38 -1.35 1.85
N ALA A 187 10.83 -2.35 1.10
CA ALA A 187 12.25 -2.59 0.85
C ALA A 187 12.91 -1.40 0.13
N THR A 188 12.31 -0.88 -0.94
CA THR A 188 12.89 0.24 -1.71
C THR A 188 12.91 1.54 -0.93
N LEU A 189 11.92 1.79 -0.06
CA LEU A 189 11.94 2.91 0.87
C LEU A 189 13.06 2.77 1.90
N TRP A 190 13.16 1.62 2.55
CA TRP A 190 14.19 1.36 3.56
C TRP A 190 15.59 1.40 2.99
N ILE A 191 15.83 0.87 1.78
CA ILE A 191 17.12 0.99 1.08
C ILE A 191 17.50 2.46 0.87
N ARG A 192 16.52 3.32 0.52
CA ARG A 192 16.76 4.76 0.31
C ARG A 192 16.94 5.56 1.59
N ALA A 193 16.30 5.11 2.66
CA ALA A 193 16.34 5.71 3.98
C ALA A 193 17.50 5.17 4.84
N TRP A 194 18.15 4.09 4.41
CA TRP A 194 19.23 3.42 5.12
C TRP A 194 20.36 4.38 5.46
N GLY A 195 20.74 4.40 6.74
CA GLY A 195 21.79 5.28 7.27
C GLY A 195 21.42 6.77 7.39
N LYS A 196 20.17 7.15 7.09
CA LYS A 196 19.71 8.55 7.15
C LYS A 196 18.66 8.79 8.24
N ILE A 197 17.90 7.76 8.61
CA ILE A 197 16.94 7.85 9.71
C ILE A 197 17.73 7.81 11.04
N PRO A 198 17.61 8.82 11.92
CA PRO A 198 18.10 8.72 13.28
C PRO A 198 17.13 7.83 14.08
N LEU A 199 17.48 6.54 14.19
CA LEU A 199 16.75 5.54 14.98
C LEU A 199 17.22 5.53 16.43
#